data_AF-A0A2S1FUS1-F1
#
_entry.id   AF-A0A2S1FUS1-F1
#
_cell.length_a   1.000
_cell.length_b   1.000
_cell.length_c   1.000
_cell.angle_alpha   90.00
_cell.angle_beta   90.00
_cell.angle_gamma   90.00
#
_symmetry.space_group_name_H-M   'P 1'
#
loop_
_entity.id
_entity.type
_entity.pdbx_description
1 polymer ?
#
loop_
_entity_poly.entity_id
_entity_poly.type
_entity_poly.pdbx_seq_one_letter_code
_entity_poly.pdbx_strand_id
1 'polypeptide(L)'
;MASVSISCPSCSATDGVVRNGKSTAGHQRYLCSHCRKTWQLQFTYTASQPGTHQKIIDMAMNGVGCHQRYLCSHCRKTWQLQFTYTASQPGTHQKIIDMAMNGVGCRATARIMGVGLNTILRHLKNSGRSR
;
A
#
# COMPACT_ATOMS: atom_id res chain seq x y z
N MET A 1 13.09 26.21 34.99
CA MET A 1 13.49 24.87 34.49
C MET A 1 12.31 24.31 33.71
N ALA A 2 12.43 24.13 32.39
CA ALA A 2 11.35 23.54 31.60
C ALA A 2 11.30 22.03 31.87
N SER A 3 10.31 21.57 32.64
CA SER A 3 10.04 20.15 32.81
C SER A 3 9.36 19.62 31.55
N VAL A 4 10.09 18.89 30.72
CA VAL A 4 9.48 18.15 29.61
C VAL A 4 8.66 17.01 30.22
N SER A 5 7.34 17.05 30.06
CA SER A 5 6.43 15.99 30.49
C SER A 5 6.54 14.81 29.52
N ILE A 6 7.33 13.80 29.91
CA ILE A 6 7.52 12.59 29.11
C ILE A 6 6.47 11.56 29.53
N SER A 7 5.59 11.18 28.59
CA SER A 7 4.58 10.15 28.79
C SER A 7 5.01 8.81 28.20
N CYS A 8 4.56 7.71 28.81
CA CYS A 8 4.76 6.37 28.27
C CYS A 8 3.89 6.15 27.02
N PRO A 9 4.45 5.78 25.86
CA PRO A 9 3.66 5.53 24.65
C PRO A 9 2.70 4.35 24.74
N SER A 10 2.92 3.43 25.68
CA SER A 10 2.12 2.21 25.81
C SER A 10 0.95 2.30 26.78
N CYS A 11 1.04 3.16 27.80
CA CYS A 11 0.02 3.26 28.86
C CYS A 11 -0.34 4.71 29.21
N SER A 12 0.23 5.69 28.51
CA SER A 12 -0.01 7.13 28.67
C SER A 12 0.35 7.70 30.05
N ALA A 13 0.87 6.88 30.97
CA ALA A 13 1.33 7.33 32.28
C ALA A 13 2.49 8.33 32.13
N THR A 14 2.36 9.49 32.77
CA THR A 14 3.41 10.51 32.92
C THR A 14 4.17 10.34 34.23
N ASP A 15 3.52 9.81 35.25
CA ASP A 15 4.16 9.43 36.50
C ASP A 15 4.90 8.10 36.36
N GLY A 16 5.99 7.93 37.11
CA GLY A 16 6.78 6.70 37.09
C GLY A 16 7.64 6.46 35.83
N VAL A 17 7.88 7.51 35.02
CA VAL A 17 8.83 7.45 33.89
C VAL A 17 10.25 7.75 34.39
N VAL A 18 11.14 6.76 34.29
CA VAL A 18 12.53 6.88 34.75
C VAL A 18 13.54 6.73 33.61
N ARG A 19 14.73 7.31 33.78
CA ARG A 19 15.85 7.15 32.84
C ARG A 19 16.44 5.74 32.98
N ASN A 20 16.57 5.02 31.87
CA ASN A 20 17.09 3.65 31.82
C ASN A 20 18.35 3.54 30.96
N GLY A 21 19.37 4.33 31.31
CA GLY A 21 20.62 4.41 30.55
C GLY A 21 20.46 5.04 29.16
N LYS A 22 21.48 4.85 28.32
CA LYS A 22 21.53 5.37 26.94
C LYS A 22 21.67 4.20 25.96
N SER A 23 21.22 4.38 24.72
CA SER A 23 21.50 3.43 23.64
C SER A 23 22.97 3.50 23.22
N THR A 24 23.42 2.54 22.40
CA THR A 24 24.77 2.54 21.82
C THR A 24 25.08 3.83 21.05
N ALA A 25 24.06 4.45 20.45
CA ALA A 25 24.15 5.73 19.78
C ALA A 25 24.12 6.96 20.71
N GLY A 26 24.06 6.74 22.03
CA GLY A 26 24.03 7.80 23.04
C GLY A 26 22.65 8.39 23.36
N HIS A 27 21.58 7.94 22.69
CA HIS A 27 20.22 8.45 22.95
C HIS A 27 19.66 7.97 24.29
N GLN A 28 18.95 8.85 24.99
CA GLN A 28 18.33 8.53 26.28
C GLN A 28 17.23 7.47 26.11
N ARG A 29 17.28 6.42 26.94
CA ARG A 29 16.22 5.42 27.08
C ARG A 29 15.38 5.71 28.32
N TYR A 30 14.09 5.48 28.23
CA TYR A 30 13.15 5.65 29.32
C TYR A 30 12.47 4.32 29.64
N LEU A 31 12.19 4.09 30.92
CA LEU A 31 11.46 2.93 31.42
C LEU A 31 10.21 3.44 32.15
N CYS A 32 9.08 2.80 31.93
CA CYS A 32 7.85 3.06 32.67
C CYS A 32 7.73 2.05 33.80
N SER A 33 7.54 2.50 35.04
CA SER A 33 7.32 1.62 36.19
C SER A 33 6.01 0.84 36.08
N HIS A 34 4.95 1.45 35.58
CA HIS A 34 3.61 0.84 35.49
C HIS A 34 3.56 -0.35 34.52
N CYS A 35 4.13 -0.21 33.32
CA CYS A 35 4.07 -1.26 32.29
C CYS A 35 5.40 -1.95 32.02
N ARG A 36 6.48 -1.55 32.71
CA ARG A 36 7.86 -2.06 32.58
C ARG A 36 8.43 -2.05 31.15
N LYS A 37 7.84 -1.26 30.25
CA LYS A 37 8.32 -1.12 28.87
C LYS A 37 9.37 -0.03 28.77
N THR A 38 10.38 -0.28 27.94
CA THR A 38 11.45 0.68 27.64
C THR A 38 11.24 1.29 26.26
N TRP A 39 11.47 2.59 26.09
CA TRP A 39 11.41 3.26 24.80
C TRP A 39 12.48 4.35 24.66
N GLN A 40 12.58 4.91 23.46
CA GLN A 40 13.44 6.03 23.09
C GLN A 40 12.58 7.11 22.44
N LEU A 41 12.95 8.38 22.64
CA LEU A 41 12.32 9.51 21.95
C LEU A 41 13.08 9.89 20.68
N GLN A 42 14.38 9.64 20.65
CA GLN A 42 15.26 9.93 19.52
C GLN A 42 15.82 8.64 18.95
N PHE A 43 15.80 8.54 17.62
CA PHE A 43 16.31 7.42 16.85
C PHE A 43 17.31 7.95 15.83
N THR A 44 18.44 7.26 15.66
CA THR A 44 19.44 7.59 14.64
C THR A 44 18.97 7.28 13.24
N TYR A 45 18.29 6.14 13.06
CA TYR A 45 17.84 5.67 11.77
C TYR A 45 16.33 5.85 11.60
N THR A 46 15.93 6.37 10.44
CA THR A 46 14.52 6.65 10.11
C THR A 46 13.67 5.39 10.09
N ALA A 47 14.22 4.23 9.70
CA ALA A 47 13.44 2.99 9.72
C ALA A 47 13.10 2.48 11.13
N SER A 48 13.84 2.94 12.15
CA SER A 48 13.58 2.58 13.56
C SER A 48 12.55 3.49 14.22
N GLN A 49 12.11 4.56 13.54
CA GLN A 49 11.08 5.45 14.07
C GLN A 49 9.72 4.74 14.13
N PRO A 50 8.91 5.04 15.16
CA PRO A 50 7.54 4.53 15.24
C PRO A 50 6.73 4.99 14.03
N GLY A 51 6.00 4.05 13.40
CA GLY A 51 5.20 4.31 12.20
C GLY A 51 5.92 4.01 10.87
N THR A 52 7.25 3.86 10.85
CA THR A 52 7.96 3.58 9.58
C THR A 52 7.61 2.22 8.99
N HIS A 53 7.37 1.20 9.82
CA HIS A 53 6.90 -0.11 9.35
C HIS A 53 5.55 -0.01 8.61
N GLN A 54 4.60 0.73 9.18
CA GLN A 54 3.29 0.93 8.56
C GLN A 54 3.43 1.73 7.25
N LYS A 55 4.27 2.77 7.25
CA LYS A 55 4.57 3.54 6.04
C LYS A 55 5.21 2.69 4.94
N ILE A 56 6.08 1.74 5.29
CA ILE A 56 6.66 0.79 4.33
C ILE A 56 5.58 -0.14 3.77
N ILE A 57 4.67 -0.65 4.60
CA ILE A 57 3.53 -1.45 4.12
C ILE A 57 2.65 -0.62 3.18
N ASP A 58 2.30 0.61 3.56
CA ASP A 58 1.43 1.46 2.74
C ASP A 58 2.10 1.82 1.41
N MET A 59 3.41 2.10 1.41
CA MET A 59 4.18 2.32 0.18
C MET A 59 4.33 1.04 -0.65
N ALA A 60 4.48 -0.13 -0.02
CA ALA A 60 4.56 -1.41 -0.72
C ALA A 60 3.22 -1.79 -1.38
N MET A 61 2.11 -1.51 -0.69
CA MET A 61 0.76 -1.85 -1.16
C MET A 61 0.23 -0.86 -2.19
N ASN A 62 0.58 0.43 -2.09
CA ASN A 62 0.05 1.48 -2.97
C ASN A 62 1.06 2.01 -4.00
N GLY A 63 2.36 1.81 -3.80
CA GLY A 63 3.44 2.47 -4.56
C GLY A 63 4.24 1.58 -5.50
N VAL A 64 4.18 0.25 -5.38
CA VAL A 64 4.90 -0.67 -6.28
C VAL A 64 3.93 -1.65 -6.92
N GLY A 65 4.16 -1.97 -8.20
CA GLY A 65 3.37 -2.92 -9.00
C GLY A 65 3.44 -4.38 -8.52
N CYS A 66 3.66 -4.62 -7.23
CA CYS A 66 3.62 -5.92 -6.58
C CYS A 66 2.17 -6.29 -6.25
N HIS A 67 1.37 -6.52 -7.29
CA HIS A 67 0.03 -7.08 -7.12
C HIS A 67 0.16 -8.54 -6.68
N GLN A 68 -0.30 -8.83 -5.46
CA GLN A 68 -0.34 -10.19 -4.92
C GLN A 68 -1.09 -11.10 -5.92
N ARG A 69 -0.41 -12.15 -6.37
CA ARG A 69 -1.00 -13.21 -7.21
C ARG A 69 -1.44 -14.36 -6.33
N TYR A 70 -2.71 -14.71 -6.43
CA TYR A 70 -3.31 -15.81 -5.70
C TYR A 70 -3.32 -17.05 -6.59
N LEU A 71 -3.06 -18.22 -6.02
CA LEU A 71 -3.02 -19.51 -6.72
C LEU A 71 -4.13 -20.42 -6.20
N CYS A 72 -4.90 -20.99 -7.11
CA CYS A 72 -5.92 -21.99 -6.82
C CYS A 72 -5.22 -23.31 -6.50
N SER A 73 -5.40 -23.85 -5.29
CA SER A 73 -4.78 -25.13 -4.91
C SER A 73 -5.30 -26.30 -5.76
N HIS A 74 -6.59 -26.27 -6.12
CA HIS A 74 -7.25 -27.34 -6.90
C HIS A 74 -6.94 -27.27 -8.39
N CYS A 75 -6.93 -26.07 -8.96
CA CYS A 75 -6.92 -25.84 -10.40
C CYS A 75 -5.64 -25.20 -10.92
N ARG A 76 -4.71 -24.84 -10.02
CA ARG A 76 -3.40 -24.20 -10.28
C ARG A 76 -3.44 -22.92 -11.12
N LYS A 77 -4.62 -22.36 -11.37
CA LYS A 77 -4.79 -21.06 -12.01
C LYS A 77 -4.40 -19.95 -11.04
N THR A 78 -3.74 -18.93 -11.57
CA THR A 78 -3.37 -17.73 -10.82
C THR A 78 -4.29 -16.57 -11.18
N TRP A 79 -4.61 -15.70 -10.21
CA TRP A 79 -5.34 -14.47 -10.44
C TRP A 79 -4.79 -13.33 -9.58
N GLN A 80 -5.12 -12.10 -9.96
CA GLN A 80 -4.83 -10.88 -9.19
C GLN A 80 -6.16 -10.30 -8.69
N LEU A 81 -6.17 -9.76 -7.48
CA LEU A 81 -7.35 -9.07 -6.93
C LEU A 81 -7.31 -7.56 -7.22
N GLN A 82 -6.11 -6.98 -7.24
CA GLN A 82 -5.89 -5.57 -7.48
C GLN A 82 -5.12 -5.40 -8.79
N PHE A 83 -5.55 -4.45 -9.61
CA PHE A 83 -4.95 -4.13 -10.90
C PHE A 83 -4.64 -2.63 -10.94
N THR A 84 -3.39 -2.29 -11.23
CA THR A 84 -2.97 -0.87 -11.43
C THR A 84 -3.52 -0.30 -12.72
N TYR A 85 -3.61 -1.12 -13.78
CA TYR A 85 -4.08 -0.68 -15.08
C TYR A 85 -5.53 -1.10 -15.31
N THR A 86 -6.39 -0.14 -15.61
CA THR A 86 -7.82 -0.34 -15.85
C THR A 86 -8.08 -1.33 -16.98
N ALA A 87 -7.25 -1.37 -18.03
CA ALA A 87 -7.43 -2.33 -19.12
C ALA A 87 -7.08 -3.78 -18.75
N SER A 88 -6.37 -3.99 -17.64
CA SER A 88 -6.04 -5.33 -17.13
C SER A 88 -7.10 -5.90 -16.19
N GLN A 89 -8.08 -5.08 -15.77
CA GLN A 89 -9.16 -5.54 -14.89
C GLN A 89 -10.04 -6.60 -15.58
N PRO A 90 -10.59 -7.55 -14.81
CA PRO A 90 -11.52 -8.54 -15.34
C PRO A 90 -12.78 -7.86 -15.88
N GLY A 91 -13.27 -8.34 -17.03
CA GLY A 91 -14.43 -7.76 -17.71
C GLY A 91 -14.15 -6.54 -18.58
N THR A 92 -12.96 -5.93 -18.51
CA THR A 92 -12.61 -4.76 -19.32
C THR A 92 -12.64 -5.06 -20.82
N HIS A 93 -12.25 -6.26 -21.24
CA HIS A 93 -12.34 -6.68 -22.64
C HIS A 93 -13.76 -6.54 -23.20
N GLN A 94 -14.75 -7.07 -22.48
CA GLN A 94 -16.15 -7.04 -22.91
C GLN A 94 -16.70 -5.60 -22.88
N LYS A 95 -16.41 -4.87 -21.80
CA LYS A 95 -16.80 -3.47 -21.63
C LYS A 95 -16.26 -2.55 -22.73
N ILE A 96 -15.02 -2.79 -23.21
CA ILE A 96 -14.44 -2.06 -24.36
C ILE A 96 -15.21 -2.37 -25.64
N ILE A 97 -15.51 -3.64 -25.92
CA ILE A 97 -16.27 -4.04 -27.12
C ILE A 97 -17.65 -3.41 -27.10
N ASP A 98 -18.36 -3.51 -25.97
CA ASP A 98 -19.72 -3.02 -25.85
C ASP A 98 -19.78 -1.50 -26.05
N MET A 99 -18.86 -0.74 -25.44
CA MET A 99 -18.82 0.71 -25.68
C MET A 99 -18.43 1.06 -27.12
N ALA A 100 -17.40 0.42 -27.67
CA ALA A 100 -16.89 0.77 -28.99
C ALA A 100 -17.88 0.41 -30.12
N MET A 101 -18.58 -0.72 -29.99
CA MET A 101 -19.48 -1.26 -31.02
C MET A 101 -20.91 -0.71 -30.90
N ASN A 102 -21.37 -0.30 -29.70
CA ASN A 102 -22.73 0.21 -29.48
C ASN A 102 -22.80 1.76 -29.52
N GLY A 103 -21.97 2.41 -30.35
CA GLY A 103 -22.15 3.83 -30.71
C GLY A 103 -21.33 4.86 -29.95
N VAL A 104 -20.53 4.50 -28.93
CA VAL A 104 -19.62 5.45 -28.25
C VAL A 104 -18.39 5.74 -29.10
N GLY A 105 -17.91 4.73 -29.83
CA GLY A 105 -16.75 4.83 -30.70
C GLY A 105 -15.41 4.85 -29.95
N CYS A 106 -14.37 4.28 -30.58
CA CYS A 106 -13.09 3.96 -29.94
C CYS A 106 -12.43 5.14 -29.20
N ARG A 107 -12.50 6.35 -29.76
CA ARG A 107 -11.88 7.55 -29.17
C ARG A 107 -12.61 8.03 -27.92
N ALA A 108 -13.94 8.00 -27.90
CA ALA A 108 -14.69 8.41 -26.72
C ALA A 108 -14.58 7.34 -25.62
N THR A 109 -14.59 6.06 -25.99
CA THR A 109 -14.31 4.96 -25.04
C THR A 109 -12.94 5.10 -24.38
N ALA A 110 -11.90 5.48 -25.14
CA ALA A 110 -10.56 5.74 -24.60
C ALA A 110 -10.57 6.81 -23.48
N ARG A 111 -11.28 7.92 -23.73
CA ARG A 111 -11.42 9.02 -22.77
C ARG A 111 -12.23 8.61 -21.54
N ILE A 112 -13.38 7.95 -21.74
CA ILE A 112 -14.28 7.52 -20.66
C ILE A 112 -13.58 6.51 -19.73
N MET A 113 -12.79 5.60 -20.29
CA MET A 113 -12.11 4.58 -19.49
C MET A 113 -10.73 5.00 -18.97
N GLY A 114 -10.18 6.13 -19.43
CA GLY A 114 -8.80 6.52 -19.13
C GLY A 114 -7.76 5.53 -19.68
N VAL A 115 -8.06 4.89 -20.82
CA VAL A 115 -7.23 3.85 -21.45
C VAL A 115 -6.70 4.36 -22.78
N GLY A 116 -5.46 4.02 -23.14
CA GLY A 116 -4.87 4.41 -24.41
C GLY A 116 -5.64 3.84 -25.61
N LEU A 117 -5.79 4.64 -26.68
CA LEU A 117 -6.51 4.25 -27.90
C LEU A 117 -5.96 2.94 -28.52
N ASN A 118 -4.63 2.78 -28.49
CA ASN A 118 -3.97 1.57 -28.99
C ASN A 118 -4.38 0.30 -28.22
N THR A 119 -4.67 0.42 -26.93
CA THR A 119 -5.16 -0.69 -26.10
C THR A 119 -6.56 -1.09 -26.54
N ILE A 120 -7.45 -0.12 -26.78
CA ILE A 120 -8.80 -0.38 -27.28
C ILE A 120 -8.78 -1.06 -28.64
N LEU A 121 -8.00 -0.54 -29.60
CA LEU A 121 -7.85 -1.13 -30.93
C LEU A 121 -7.33 -2.58 -30.85
N ARG A 122 -6.42 -2.87 -29.90
CA ARG A 122 -5.91 -4.22 -29.67
C ARG A 122 -6.99 -5.17 -29.16
N HIS A 123 -7.83 -4.74 -28.23
CA HIS A 123 -8.96 -5.54 -27.75
C HIS A 123 -9.96 -5.84 -28.87
N LEU A 124 -10.25 -4.87 -29.74
CA LEU A 124 -11.13 -5.05 -30.89
C LEU A 124 -10.53 -5.98 -31.96
N LYS A 125 -9.22 -5.93 -32.20
CA LYS A 125 -8.56 -6.86 -33.13
C LYS A 125 -8.59 -8.30 -32.61
N ASN A 126 -8.47 -8.48 -31.30
CA ASN A 126 -8.49 -9.80 -30.68
C ASN A 126 -9.90 -10.39 -30.60
N SER A 127 -10.95 -9.56 -30.49
CA SER A 127 -12.33 -10.05 -30.48
C SER A 127 -12.74 -10.70 -31.81
N GLY A 128 -12.26 -10.16 -32.95
CA GLY A 128 -12.49 -10.76 -34.26
C GLY A 128 -11.74 -12.06 -34.53
N ARG A 129 -10.75 -12.41 -33.69
CA ARG A 129 -9.89 -13.59 -33.84
C ARG A 129 -10.39 -14.81 -33.07
N SER A 130 -11.43 -14.63 -32.26
CA SER A 130 -12.07 -15.68 -31.44
C SER A 130 -13.31 -16.29 -32.12
N ARG A 131 -13.51 -16.04 -33.42
CA ARG A 131 -14.48 -16.71 -34.29
C ARG A 131 -13.76 -17.65 -35.23
#